data_AF-A0A9Q0KIS9-F1
#
_entry.id   AF-A0A9Q0KIS9-F1
#
_cell.length_a   1.000
_cell.length_b   1.000
_cell.length_c   1.000
_cell.angle_alpha   90.00
_cell.angle_beta   90.00
_cell.angle_gamma   90.00
#
_symmetry.space_group_name_H-M   'P 1'
#
loop_
_entity.id
_entity.type
_entity.pdbx_description
1 polymer ?
#
loop_
_entity_poly.entity_id
_entity_poly.type
_entity_poly.pdbx_seq_one_letter_code
_entity_poly.pdbx_strand_id
1 'polypeptide(L)'
;MYEEYTFPQVTIEEYTHTDIWVYTVGTNSSWRLIEGATYSIHSRNHALVNGAIHWIATGMPGHSILVLSFDFEDEKFRSLSLPKSFSIEDTLDPLVESGGFLSLCHWKDDGNFDVWIMKDYGDQQSWTKQFSVMEPTLSGLGELILYTFMHSEE
;
A
#
# COMPACT_ATOMS: atom_id res chain seq x y z
N MET A 1 -40.06 2.82 -3.82
CA MET A 1 -39.17 3.59 -2.92
C MET A 1 -37.77 3.02 -3.19
N TYR A 2 -37.03 3.64 -4.11
CA TYR A 2 -35.69 3.18 -4.47
C TYR A 2 -34.69 3.83 -3.51
N GLU A 3 -33.82 3.03 -2.89
CA GLU A 3 -32.69 3.52 -2.12
C GLU A 3 -31.65 4.11 -3.09
N GLU A 4 -31.32 5.38 -2.92
CA GLU A 4 -30.21 6.02 -3.62
C GLU A 4 -28.90 5.57 -2.98
N TYR A 5 -28.12 4.77 -3.70
CA TYR A 5 -26.75 4.43 -3.34
C TYR A 5 -25.80 5.45 -3.97
N THR A 6 -25.27 6.35 -3.16
CA THR A 6 -24.20 7.26 -3.58
C THR A 6 -22.87 6.57 -3.34
N PHE A 7 -22.20 6.13 -4.41
CA PHE A 7 -20.81 5.69 -4.36
C PHE A 7 -19.89 6.91 -4.18
N PRO A 8 -18.81 6.82 -3.40
CA PRO A 8 -17.87 7.93 -3.27
C PRO A 8 -17.21 8.20 -4.64
N GLN A 9 -17.44 9.39 -5.19
CA GLN A 9 -16.65 9.91 -6.30
C GLN A 9 -15.34 10.48 -5.75
N VAL A 10 -14.22 9.97 -6.24
CA VAL A 10 -12.89 10.54 -5.98
C VAL A 10 -12.55 11.43 -7.17
N THR A 11 -12.56 12.74 -6.95
CA THR A 11 -12.04 13.73 -7.91
C THR A 11 -10.58 13.98 -7.55
N ILE A 12 -9.66 13.64 -8.47
CA ILE A 12 -8.23 13.92 -8.31
C ILE A 12 -7.99 15.34 -8.85
N GLU A 13 -8.03 16.33 -7.98
CA GLU A 13 -7.47 17.66 -8.25
C GLU A 13 -6.03 17.68 -7.71
N GLU A 14 -5.09 18.30 -8.44
CA GLU A 14 -3.66 18.38 -8.05
C GLU A 14 -3.47 19.13 -6.72
N TYR A 15 -3.65 18.45 -5.59
CA TYR A 15 -3.38 18.98 -4.25
C TYR A 15 -2.51 18.00 -3.46
N THR A 16 -1.37 18.51 -3.00
CA THR A 16 -0.26 17.79 -2.34
C THR A 16 -0.53 17.41 -0.87
N HIS A 17 -1.81 17.28 -0.49
CA HIS A 17 -2.23 17.03 0.87
C HIS A 17 -3.13 15.79 0.93
N THR A 18 -2.67 14.75 1.62
CA THR A 18 -3.50 13.58 1.90
C THR A 18 -4.23 13.82 3.22
N ASP A 19 -5.54 14.05 3.14
CA ASP A 19 -6.42 14.03 4.30
C ASP A 19 -6.80 12.59 4.63
N ILE A 20 -6.63 12.17 5.90
CA ILE A 20 -7.18 10.91 6.37
C ILE A 20 -8.35 11.17 7.30
N TRP A 21 -9.47 10.55 6.95
CA TRP A 21 -10.68 10.56 7.75
C TRP A 21 -10.81 9.22 8.48
N VAL A 22 -10.89 9.28 9.80
CA VAL A 22 -11.13 8.11 10.64
C VAL A 22 -12.57 8.12 11.11
N TYR A 23 -13.26 7.01 10.86
CA TYR A 23 -14.58 6.77 11.40
C TYR A 23 -14.47 5.91 12.65
N THR A 24 -14.94 6.43 13.78
CA THR A 24 -15.07 5.62 15.00
C THR A 24 -16.47 5.01 15.02
N VAL A 25 -16.56 3.68 15.12
CA VAL A 25 -17.84 2.97 15.25
C VAL A 25 -18.19 2.85 16.74
N GLY A 26 -19.39 3.27 17.12
CA GLY A 26 -19.89 3.10 18.49
C GLY A 26 -21.12 3.95 18.77
N THR A 27 -21.45 4.13 20.05
CA THR A 27 -22.62 4.92 20.46
C THR A 27 -22.55 6.38 20.02
N ASN A 28 -21.33 6.92 19.86
CA ASN A 28 -21.06 8.26 19.36
C ASN A 28 -20.29 8.19 18.02
N SER A 29 -20.77 7.37 17.08
CA SER A 29 -20.13 7.24 15.79
C SER A 29 -19.94 8.58 15.11
N SER A 30 -18.69 8.88 14.74
CA SER A 30 -18.34 10.15 14.13
C SER A 30 -17.14 9.99 13.20
N TRP A 31 -17.12 10.85 12.20
CA TRP A 31 -15.95 11.10 11.37
C TRP A 31 -15.11 12.18 12.01
N ARG A 32 -13.79 12.00 11.99
CA ARG A 32 -12.86 13.09 12.27
C ARG A 32 -11.70 13.06 11.30
N LEU A 33 -11.21 14.25 11.00
CA LEU A 33 -10.01 14.45 10.21
C LEU A 33 -8.79 14.24 11.10
N ILE A 34 -7.83 13.48 10.61
CA ILE A 34 -6.47 13.47 11.13
C ILE A 34 -5.65 14.25 10.12
N GLU A 35 -5.15 15.42 10.56
CA GLU A 35 -4.31 16.26 9.72
C GLU A 35 -3.10 15.45 9.25
N GLY A 36 -3.04 15.25 7.93
CA GLY A 36 -2.01 14.45 7.30
C GLY A 36 -0.73 15.24 7.10
N ALA A 37 0.38 14.52 7.05
CA ALA A 37 1.59 15.06 6.45
C ALA A 37 1.42 15.14 4.92
N THR A 38 2.20 16.00 4.27
CA THR A 38 2.17 16.21 2.82
C THR A 38 2.74 15.00 2.08
N TYR A 39 1.92 13.96 1.95
CA TYR A 39 2.16 12.76 1.15
C TYR A 39 1.16 12.72 0.01
N SER A 40 1.55 12.08 -1.09
CA SER A 40 0.66 11.71 -2.20
C SER A 40 0.61 10.19 -2.29
N ILE A 41 -0.55 9.61 -1.97
CA ILE A 41 -0.76 8.15 -2.04
C ILE A 41 -1.07 7.75 -3.49
N HIS A 42 -0.33 6.78 -4.01
CA HIS A 42 -0.42 6.37 -5.43
C HIS A 42 -1.36 5.20 -5.70
N SER A 43 -1.78 4.48 -4.65
CA SER A 43 -2.56 3.25 -4.79
C SER A 43 -3.77 3.23 -3.87
N ARG A 44 -4.88 2.66 -4.37
CA ARG A 44 -6.06 2.33 -3.56
C ARG A 44 -5.84 1.11 -2.66
N ASN A 45 -4.89 0.27 -3.03
CA ASN A 45 -4.58 -0.94 -2.28
C ASN A 45 -3.70 -0.59 -1.07
N HIS A 46 -3.86 -1.37 -0.01
CA HIS A 46 -3.17 -1.17 1.25
C HIS A 46 -2.93 -2.50 1.94
N ALA A 47 -1.92 -2.55 2.81
CA ALA A 47 -1.66 -3.68 3.69
C ALA A 47 -1.95 -3.32 5.14
N LEU A 48 -2.61 -4.21 5.87
CA LEU A 48 -2.80 -4.09 7.32
C LEU A 48 -1.82 -5.04 8.02
N VAL A 49 -0.78 -4.48 8.65
CA VAL A 49 0.27 -5.24 9.33
C VAL A 49 0.59 -4.55 10.65
N ASN A 50 0.80 -5.30 11.74
CA ASN A 50 1.18 -4.74 13.04
C ASN A 50 0.30 -3.58 13.53
N GLY A 51 -1.02 -3.67 13.30
CA GLY A 51 -1.96 -2.64 13.74
C GLY A 51 -1.87 -1.32 12.96
N ALA A 52 -1.17 -1.30 11.82
CA ALA A 52 -1.05 -0.14 10.96
C ALA A 52 -1.47 -0.47 9.52
N ILE A 53 -2.11 0.50 8.87
CA ILE A 53 -2.43 0.45 7.44
C ILE A 53 -1.30 1.10 6.64
N HIS A 54 -0.93 0.48 5.51
CA HIS A 54 0.25 0.86 4.74
C HIS A 54 -0.07 1.13 3.27
N TRP A 55 0.56 2.15 2.71
CA TRP A 55 0.47 2.53 1.30
C TRP A 55 1.83 2.84 0.69
N ILE A 56 1.92 2.71 -0.63
CA ILE A 56 2.99 3.38 -1.38
C ILE A 56 2.59 4.84 -1.58
N ALA A 57 3.49 5.74 -1.18
CA ALA A 57 3.28 7.17 -1.26
C ALA A 57 4.56 7.90 -1.66
N THR A 58 4.39 9.13 -2.14
CA THR A 58 5.48 10.08 -2.35
C THR A 58 5.46 11.15 -1.26
N GLY A 59 6.60 11.37 -0.60
CA GLY A 59 6.78 12.44 0.39
C GLY A 59 7.07 13.81 -0.24
N MET A 60 6.50 14.86 0.35
CA MET A 60 6.73 16.26 -0.04
C MET A 60 7.27 17.08 1.13
N PRO A 61 8.22 18.02 0.90
CA PRO A 61 8.93 18.27 -0.35
C PRO A 61 10.07 17.25 -0.56
N GLY A 62 10.27 16.76 -1.79
CA GLY A 62 11.41 15.89 -2.12
C GLY A 62 11.08 14.75 -3.07
N HIS A 63 9.80 14.46 -3.28
CA HIS A 63 9.30 13.47 -4.22
C HIS A 63 9.84 12.04 -4.00
N SER A 64 10.38 11.73 -2.82
CA SER A 64 10.87 10.38 -2.53
C SER A 64 9.71 9.40 -2.35
N ILE A 65 9.75 8.28 -3.07
CA ILE A 65 8.84 7.17 -2.88
C ILE A 65 9.16 6.43 -1.57
N LEU A 66 8.13 6.09 -0.80
CA LEU A 66 8.23 5.47 0.51
C LEU A 66 7.00 4.63 0.81
N VAL A 67 7.09 3.83 1.87
CA VAL A 67 5.92 3.20 2.49
C VAL A 67 5.38 4.13 3.57
N LEU A 68 4.17 4.63 3.38
CA LEU A 68 3.47 5.42 4.40
C LEU A 68 2.64 4.46 5.25
N SER A 69 2.76 4.55 6.57
CA SER A 69 1.92 3.81 7.51
C SER A 69 1.09 4.76 8.36
N PHE A 70 -0.16 4.40 8.65
CA PHE A 70 -0.97 5.01 9.70
C PHE A 70 -1.26 3.97 10.79
N ASP A 71 -0.76 4.23 11.99
CA ASP A 71 -0.89 3.35 13.15
C ASP A 71 -2.18 3.66 13.92
N PHE A 72 -3.02 2.66 14.17
CA PHE A 72 -4.29 2.86 14.86
C PHE A 72 -4.17 3.00 16.38
N GLU A 73 -3.06 2.57 17.00
CA GLU A 73 -2.86 2.66 18.45
C GLU A 73 -2.54 4.08 18.88
N ASP A 74 -1.61 4.75 18.20
CA ASP A 74 -1.19 6.11 18.52
C ASP A 74 -1.64 7.17 17.50
N GLU A 75 -2.33 6.74 16.45
CA GLU A 75 -2.94 7.58 15.40
C GLU A 75 -1.95 8.49 14.69
N LYS A 76 -0.76 7.95 14.40
CA LYS A 76 0.31 8.69 13.74
C LYS A 76 0.68 8.09 12.40
N PHE A 77 1.03 9.02 11.50
CA PHE A 77 1.76 8.70 10.30
C PHE A 77 3.22 8.40 10.59
N ARG A 78 3.74 7.36 9.95
CA ARG A 78 5.16 7.06 9.90
C ARG A 78 5.55 6.69 8.49
N SER A 79 6.78 7.00 8.12
CA SER A 79 7.35 6.59 6.84
C SER A 79 8.34 5.47 7.06
N LEU A 80 8.20 4.39 6.32
CA LEU A 80 9.16 3.30 6.23
C LEU A 80 9.89 3.39 4.89
N SER A 81 11.17 3.05 4.91
CA SER A 81 11.97 3.04 3.69
C SER A 81 11.69 1.79 2.86
N LEU A 82 11.64 1.97 1.54
CA LEU A 82 11.62 0.88 0.57
C LEU A 82 12.97 0.14 0.54
N PRO A 83 13.03 -1.08 -0.03
CA PRO A 83 14.30 -1.74 -0.25
C PRO A 83 15.22 -0.84 -1.11
N LYS A 84 16.53 -0.84 -0.85
CA LYS A 84 17.50 0.08 -1.48
C LYS A 84 17.58 -0.01 -3.00
N SER A 85 17.09 -1.11 -3.59
CA SER A 85 17.05 -1.33 -5.03
C SER A 85 15.93 -0.56 -5.74
N PHE A 86 15.06 0.12 -4.99
CA PHE A 86 13.90 0.81 -5.53
C PHE A 86 14.08 2.33 -5.50
N SER A 87 13.50 2.97 -6.52
CA SER A 87 13.56 4.38 -6.82
C SER A 87 12.19 4.89 -7.26
N ILE A 88 12.07 6.20 -7.44
CA ILE A 88 10.82 6.84 -7.90
C ILE A 88 10.41 6.42 -9.33
N GLU A 89 11.36 5.91 -10.12
CA GLU A 89 11.13 5.50 -11.50
C GLU A 89 10.53 4.09 -11.59
N ASP A 90 10.57 3.33 -10.50
CA ASP A 90 10.03 1.97 -10.47
C ASP A 90 8.50 1.99 -10.38
N THR A 91 7.85 1.20 -11.23
CA THR A 91 6.42 0.96 -11.13
C THR A 91 6.18 0.04 -9.94
N LEU A 92 5.84 0.64 -8.79
CA LEU A 92 5.52 -0.11 -7.58
C LEU A 92 4.04 -0.46 -7.53
N ASP A 93 3.78 -1.75 -7.43
CA ASP A 93 2.45 -2.32 -7.25
C ASP A 93 2.10 -2.41 -5.76
N PRO A 94 0.92 -2.92 -5.38
CA PRO A 94 0.38 -2.66 -4.07
C PRO A 94 1.18 -3.34 -2.97
N LEU A 95 1.16 -2.72 -1.80
CA LEU A 95 1.52 -3.40 -0.58
C LEU A 95 0.43 -4.39 -0.22
N VAL A 96 0.86 -5.56 0.22
CA VAL A 96 -0.04 -6.62 0.69
C VAL A 96 0.48 -7.20 2.01
N GLU A 97 -0.44 -7.73 2.80
CA GLU A 97 -0.08 -8.58 3.93
C GLU A 97 0.10 -10.01 3.42
N SER A 98 1.20 -10.67 3.81
CA SER A 98 1.44 -12.08 3.49
C SER A 98 2.18 -12.75 4.64
N GLY A 99 1.54 -13.74 5.27
CA GLY A 99 2.15 -14.54 6.33
C GLY A 99 2.58 -13.73 7.57
N GLY A 100 1.86 -12.65 7.87
CA GLY A 100 2.14 -11.69 8.93
C GLY A 100 3.17 -10.61 8.56
N PHE A 101 3.70 -10.62 7.34
CA PHE A 101 4.72 -9.66 6.90
C PHE A 101 4.15 -8.62 5.94
N LEU A 102 4.73 -7.42 6.02
CA LEU A 102 4.51 -6.40 5.00
C LEU A 102 5.25 -6.80 3.72
N SER A 103 4.50 -6.96 2.65
CA SER A 103 5.00 -7.43 1.36
C SER A 103 4.85 -6.36 0.29
N LEU A 104 5.89 -6.20 -0.52
CA LEU A 104 5.96 -5.31 -1.67
C LEU A 104 6.00 -6.14 -2.95
N CYS A 105 5.04 -5.86 -3.82
CA CYS A 105 4.91 -6.46 -5.14
C CYS A 105 5.52 -5.51 -6.17
N HIS A 106 6.39 -6.03 -7.05
CA HIS A 106 7.03 -5.23 -8.10
C HIS A 106 6.92 -5.94 -9.45
N TRP A 107 6.16 -5.35 -10.37
CA TRP A 107 6.18 -5.71 -11.78
C TRP A 107 7.29 -4.98 -12.51
N LYS A 108 8.17 -5.74 -13.14
CA LYS A 108 9.26 -5.21 -13.95
C LYS A 108 8.83 -5.04 -15.39
N ASP A 109 9.55 -4.18 -16.10
CA ASP A 109 9.35 -3.93 -17.54
C ASP A 109 9.48 -5.19 -18.40
N ASP A 110 10.21 -6.21 -17.92
CA ASP A 110 10.39 -7.49 -18.61
C ASP A 110 9.26 -8.50 -18.32
N GLY A 111 8.18 -8.06 -17.68
CA GLY A 111 7.02 -8.87 -17.30
C GLY A 111 7.24 -9.72 -16.05
N ASN A 112 8.46 -9.79 -15.52
CA ASN A 112 8.74 -10.54 -14.31
C ASN A 112 8.16 -9.83 -13.08
N PHE A 113 7.83 -10.64 -12.09
CA PHE A 113 7.19 -10.19 -10.87
C PHE A 113 8.03 -10.60 -9.67
N ASP A 114 8.45 -9.64 -8.85
CA ASP A 114 9.16 -9.90 -7.60
C ASP A 114 8.26 -9.62 -6.39
N VAL A 115 8.32 -10.51 -5.41
CA VAL A 115 7.73 -10.26 -4.08
C VAL A 115 8.84 -10.10 -3.06
N TRP A 116 8.82 -8.96 -2.38
CA TRP A 116 9.70 -8.63 -1.28
C TRP A 116 8.92 -8.62 0.02
N ILE A 117 9.53 -9.06 1.11
CA ILE A 117 8.93 -9.02 2.44
C ILE A 117 9.86 -8.34 3.43
N MET A 118 9.30 -7.52 4.32
CA MET A 118 10.02 -6.89 5.42
C MET A 118 10.00 -7.84 6.63
N LYS A 119 11.11 -8.56 6.86
CA LYS A 119 11.19 -9.57 7.94
C LYS A 119 11.11 -8.95 9.34
N ASP A 120 11.81 -7.84 9.53
CA ASP A 120 11.83 -7.08 10.76
C ASP A 120 11.14 -5.75 10.51
N TYR A 121 9.92 -5.62 11.03
CA TYR A 121 9.08 -4.48 10.75
C TYR A 121 9.76 -3.15 11.12
N GLY A 122 9.75 -2.21 10.18
CA GLY A 122 10.39 -0.91 10.29
C GLY A 122 11.88 -0.87 9.91
N ASP A 123 12.56 -2.02 9.78
CA ASP A 123 13.96 -2.06 9.36
C ASP A 123 14.08 -2.20 7.83
N GLN A 124 14.64 -1.18 7.18
CA GLN A 124 14.92 -1.18 5.75
C GLN A 124 15.82 -2.35 5.32
N GLN A 125 16.74 -2.79 6.18
CA GLN A 125 17.70 -3.85 5.84
C GLN A 125 17.07 -5.24 5.86
N SER A 126 15.89 -5.38 6.48
CA SER A 126 15.17 -6.64 6.60
C SER A 126 14.32 -7.00 5.38
N TRP A 127 14.23 -6.08 4.41
CA TRP A 127 13.61 -6.36 3.12
C TRP A 127 14.36 -7.48 2.40
N THR A 128 13.68 -8.59 2.20
CA THR A 128 14.23 -9.77 1.52
C THR A 128 13.32 -10.16 0.38
N LYS A 129 13.92 -10.46 -0.79
CA LYS A 129 13.16 -10.99 -1.92
C LYS A 129 12.78 -12.43 -1.59
N GLN A 130 11.48 -12.70 -1.49
CA GLN A 130 10.97 -14.01 -1.13
C GLN A 130 10.88 -14.92 -2.36
N PHE A 131 10.39 -14.41 -3.49
CA PHE A 131 10.38 -15.13 -4.76
C PHE A 131 10.30 -14.17 -5.96
N SER A 132 10.68 -14.70 -7.12
CA SER A 132 10.48 -14.08 -8.42
C SER A 132 9.64 -15.02 -9.28
N VAL A 133 8.51 -14.53 -9.78
CA VAL A 133 7.75 -15.21 -10.82
C VAL A 133 8.23 -14.66 -12.15
N MET A 134 8.90 -15.52 -12.93
CA MET A 134 9.28 -15.16 -14.29
C MET A 134 8.05 -15.24 -15.17
N GLU A 135 7.80 -14.24 -16.02
CA GLU A 135 6.72 -14.35 -17.01
C GLU A 135 7.07 -15.46 -18.00
N PRO A 136 6.34 -16.60 -18.04
CA PRO A 136 6.59 -17.61 -19.04
C PRO A 136 5.69 -17.32 -20.23
N THR A 137 5.92 -16.24 -21.01
CA THR A 137 5.16 -15.95 -22.25
C THR A 137 3.62 -16.12 -22.13
N LEU A 138 3.02 -15.75 -20.99
CA LEU A 138 1.59 -15.93 -20.74
C LEU A 138 0.98 -14.58 -20.40
N SER A 139 0.87 -13.76 -21.45
CA SER A 139 0.13 -12.50 -21.46
C SER A 139 -1.27 -12.71 -20.88
N GLY A 140 -1.50 -12.23 -19.66
CA GLY A 140 -2.81 -12.20 -18.99
C GLY A 140 -2.98 -13.09 -17.76
N LEU A 141 -2.01 -13.94 -17.41
CA LEU A 141 -2.14 -14.82 -16.23
C LEU A 141 -1.48 -14.30 -14.96
N GLY A 142 -0.59 -13.30 -15.03
CA GLY A 142 0.10 -12.82 -13.82
C GLY A 142 -0.84 -12.15 -12.81
N GLU A 143 -1.87 -11.42 -13.24
CA GLU A 143 -2.93 -10.93 -12.34
C GLU A 143 -3.72 -12.08 -11.70
N LEU A 144 -3.99 -13.16 -12.44
CA LEU A 144 -4.74 -14.32 -11.94
C LEU A 144 -3.91 -15.17 -10.97
N ILE A 145 -2.61 -15.31 -11.24
CA ILE A 145 -1.65 -15.95 -10.34
C ILE A 145 -1.55 -15.12 -9.05
N LEU A 146 -1.42 -13.80 -9.16
CA LEU A 146 -1.42 -12.92 -7.99
C LEU A 146 -2.73 -13.02 -7.22
N TYR A 147 -3.88 -12.99 -7.89
CA TYR A 147 -5.18 -13.20 -7.25
C TYR A 147 -5.22 -14.54 -6.53
N THR A 148 -4.74 -15.61 -7.16
CA THR A 148 -4.68 -16.94 -6.55
C THR A 148 -3.77 -16.92 -5.33
N PHE A 149 -2.53 -16.42 -5.41
CA PHE A 149 -1.62 -16.35 -4.27
C PHE A 149 -2.14 -15.46 -3.13
N MET A 150 -2.78 -14.35 -3.46
CA MET A 150 -3.38 -13.41 -2.49
C MET A 150 -4.61 -13.97 -1.79
N HIS A 151 -5.28 -14.96 -2.39
CA HIS A 151 -6.51 -15.56 -1.86
C HIS A 151 -6.38 -17.07 -1.61
N SER A 152 -5.19 -17.64 -1.75
CA SER A 152 -4.94 -19.08 -1.53
C SER A 152 -4.46 -19.33 -0.11
N GLU A 153 -5.27 -19.00 0.89
CA GLU A 153 -5.29 -19.68 2.19
C GLU A 153 -6.72 -19.58 2.76
N GLU A 154 -7.50 -20.65 2.56
CA GLU A 154 -8.48 -21.19 3.54
C GLU A 154 -7.92 -22.52 4.08
#